data_AF-A0A328BVR9-F1
#
_entry.id   AF-A0A328BVR9-F1
#
_cell.length_a   1.000
_cell.length_b   1.000
_cell.length_c   1.000
_cell.angle_alpha   90.00
_cell.angle_beta   90.00
_cell.angle_gamma   90.00
#
_symmetry.space_group_name_H-M   'P 1'
#
loop_
_entity.id
_entity.type
_entity.pdbx_description
1 polymer ?
#
loop_
_entity_poly.entity_id
_entity_poly.type
_entity_poly.pdbx_seq_one_letter_code
_entity_poly.pdbx_strand_id
1 'polypeptide(L)'
;MQDDEIQAGLSSADDAERLRAVRYLAEHEARPAFFQPLTNRIADAHEHIRFFALTALVRRYPEQLRADATRLVPLLMERLLDANGTVTDRALWALNITGETALPQLLAATEDPNVRMRKMATGALARNHQMHVATEVALPALLRRLDDEDEGVRFTALGEVMDLTPLRPWGSLPGGDFEPIYVRLLPVAEYFSRHPNPNYQEWGGFLLKLLMER
;
A
#
# COMPACT_ATOMS: atom_id res chain seq x y z
N MET A 1 23.37 2.63 -21.06
CA MET A 1 23.61 4.07 -20.85
C MET A 1 24.81 4.24 -19.93
N GLN A 2 25.68 5.19 -20.25
CA GLN A 2 26.80 5.58 -19.38
C GLN A 2 26.28 6.42 -18.20
N ASP A 3 27.04 6.53 -17.11
CA ASP A 3 26.57 7.23 -15.90
C ASP A 3 26.25 8.71 -16.16
N ASP A 4 27.07 9.42 -16.94
CA ASP A 4 26.82 10.81 -17.31
C ASP A 4 25.53 10.98 -18.12
N GLU A 5 25.24 10.04 -19.01
CA GLU A 5 24.01 10.03 -19.81
C GLU A 5 22.77 9.81 -18.92
N ILE A 6 22.87 8.90 -17.94
CA ILE A 6 21.78 8.64 -16.99
C ILE A 6 21.56 9.87 -16.10
N GLN A 7 22.65 10.47 -15.58
CA GLN A 7 22.56 11.64 -14.72
C GLN A 7 21.94 12.85 -15.45
N ALA A 8 22.37 13.09 -16.70
CA ALA A 8 21.77 14.11 -17.56
C ALA A 8 20.28 13.82 -17.80
N GLY A 9 19.94 12.57 -18.15
CA GLY A 9 18.56 12.15 -18.37
C GLY A 9 17.67 12.35 -17.14
N LEU A 10 18.11 11.93 -15.95
CA LEU A 10 17.36 12.10 -14.69
C LEU A 10 17.10 13.57 -14.34
N SER A 11 18.01 14.46 -14.73
CA SER A 11 17.96 15.89 -14.44
C SER A 11 17.28 16.71 -15.54
N SER A 12 16.90 16.07 -16.65
CA SER A 12 16.35 16.76 -17.81
C SER A 12 14.98 17.37 -17.54
N ALA A 13 14.72 18.51 -18.17
CA ALA A 13 13.39 19.10 -18.24
C ALA A 13 12.44 18.29 -19.15
N ASP A 14 12.98 17.47 -20.06
CA ASP A 14 12.20 16.61 -20.94
C ASP A 14 11.80 15.31 -20.22
N ASP A 15 10.50 15.09 -20.12
CA ASP A 15 9.89 13.89 -19.53
C ASP A 15 10.34 12.60 -20.24
N ALA A 16 10.56 12.64 -21.56
CA ALA A 16 11.01 11.48 -22.33
C ALA A 16 12.44 11.08 -21.95
N GLU A 17 13.32 12.06 -21.72
CA GLU A 17 14.69 11.83 -21.28
C GLU A 17 14.73 11.31 -19.84
N ARG A 18 13.93 11.91 -18.94
CA ARG A 18 13.80 11.41 -17.56
C ARG A 18 13.25 9.98 -17.55
N LEU A 19 12.20 9.70 -18.32
CA LEU A 19 11.59 8.38 -18.43
C LEU A 19 12.57 7.33 -18.94
N ARG A 20 13.35 7.67 -19.98
CA ARG A 20 14.40 6.79 -20.51
C ARG A 20 15.42 6.43 -19.44
N ALA A 21 15.88 7.40 -18.65
CA ALA A 21 16.85 7.18 -17.59
C ALA A 21 16.30 6.32 -16.43
N VAL A 22 15.10 6.61 -15.91
CA VAL A 22 14.52 5.82 -14.81
C VAL A 22 14.16 4.40 -15.24
N ARG A 23 13.69 4.21 -16.47
CA ARG A 23 13.40 2.86 -17.02
C ARG A 23 14.67 2.04 -17.13
N TYR A 24 15.74 2.64 -17.66
CA TYR A 24 17.04 1.99 -17.74
C TYR A 24 17.50 1.50 -16.36
N LEU A 25 17.45 2.36 -15.34
CA LEU A 25 17.83 2.00 -13.97
C LEU A 25 16.92 0.95 -13.32
N ALA A 26 15.65 0.88 -13.70
CA ALA A 26 14.75 -0.17 -13.21
C ALA A 26 15.10 -1.56 -13.78
N GLU A 27 15.57 -1.61 -15.02
CA GLU A 27 15.81 -2.85 -15.78
C GLU A 27 17.23 -3.39 -15.59
N HIS A 28 18.19 -2.54 -15.23
CA HIS A 28 19.61 -2.89 -15.14
C HIS A 28 20.11 -3.03 -13.69
N GLU A 29 21.37 -3.43 -13.54
CA GLU A 29 22.03 -3.60 -12.24
C GLU A 29 22.05 -2.30 -11.44
N ALA A 30 22.02 -2.46 -10.11
CA ALA A 30 22.04 -1.35 -9.17
C ALA A 30 23.35 -0.56 -9.30
N ARG A 31 23.23 0.77 -9.38
CA ARG A 31 24.35 1.70 -9.43
C ARG A 31 24.19 2.68 -8.26
N PRO A 32 24.94 2.53 -7.15
CA PRO A 32 24.69 3.24 -5.90
C PRO A 32 24.55 4.77 -6.03
N ALA A 33 25.28 5.38 -6.96
CA ALA A 33 25.21 6.82 -7.25
C ALA A 33 23.80 7.31 -7.61
N PHE A 34 22.94 6.45 -8.14
CA PHE A 34 21.59 6.83 -8.59
C PHE A 34 20.49 6.61 -7.56
N PHE A 35 20.79 6.11 -6.35
CA PHE A 35 19.78 6.00 -5.30
C PHE A 35 19.15 7.37 -5.00
N GLN A 36 19.96 8.36 -4.65
CA GLN A 36 19.45 9.70 -4.31
C GLN A 36 18.72 10.38 -5.48
N PRO A 37 19.27 10.41 -6.71
CA PRO A 37 18.54 10.88 -7.90
C PRO A 37 17.18 10.21 -8.12
N LEU A 38 17.08 8.88 -7.92
CA LEU A 38 15.82 8.15 -8.04
C LEU A 38 14.81 8.56 -6.95
N THR A 39 15.25 8.82 -5.72
CA THR A 39 14.32 9.29 -4.66
C THR A 39 13.68 10.64 -5.01
N ASN A 40 14.41 11.52 -5.72
CA ASN A 40 13.86 12.80 -6.21
C ASN A 40 12.81 12.62 -7.32
N ARG A 41 12.70 11.44 -7.91
CA ARG A 41 11.71 11.11 -8.95
C ARG A 41 10.43 10.47 -8.39
N ILE A 42 10.37 10.20 -7.07
CA ILE A 42 9.13 9.79 -6.40
C ILE A 42 8.04 10.86 -6.54
N ALA A 43 8.43 12.14 -6.59
CA ALA A 43 7.53 13.29 -6.73
C ALA A 43 7.50 13.87 -8.15
N ASP A 44 7.94 13.11 -9.16
CA ASP A 44 7.89 13.60 -10.55
C ASP A 44 6.44 13.86 -11.00
N ALA A 45 6.23 14.89 -11.82
CA ALA A 45 4.91 15.20 -12.37
C ALA A 45 4.37 14.05 -13.24
N HIS A 46 5.26 13.34 -13.94
CA HIS A 46 4.87 12.26 -14.84
C HIS A 46 4.75 10.91 -14.11
N GLU A 47 3.60 10.26 -14.22
CA GLU A 47 3.29 9.01 -13.51
C GLU A 47 4.22 7.85 -13.84
N HIS A 48 4.57 7.66 -15.12
CA HIS A 48 5.54 6.64 -15.51
C HIS A 48 6.92 6.87 -14.89
N ILE A 49 7.33 8.12 -14.71
CA ILE A 49 8.61 8.42 -14.05
C ILE A 49 8.55 8.00 -12.58
N ARG A 50 7.47 8.36 -11.87
CA ARG A 50 7.24 7.92 -10.48
C ARG A 50 7.23 6.38 -10.38
N PHE A 51 6.51 5.72 -11.28
CA PHE A 51 6.41 4.26 -11.32
C PHE A 51 7.78 3.59 -11.51
N PHE A 52 8.55 4.01 -12.51
CA PHE A 52 9.86 3.40 -12.78
C PHE A 52 10.89 3.77 -11.71
N ALA A 53 10.81 4.98 -11.13
CA ALA A 53 11.63 5.37 -10.00
C ALA A 53 11.39 4.47 -8.79
N LEU A 54 10.13 4.30 -8.36
CA LEU A 54 9.78 3.39 -7.26
C LEU A 54 10.13 1.93 -7.59
N THR A 55 9.93 1.50 -8.85
CA THR A 55 10.32 0.17 -9.31
C THR A 55 11.82 -0.06 -9.15
N ALA A 56 12.65 0.90 -9.54
CA ALA A 56 14.09 0.84 -9.37
C ALA A 56 14.46 0.82 -7.89
N LEU A 57 13.91 1.73 -7.08
CA LEU A 57 14.16 1.81 -5.64
C LEU A 57 13.89 0.48 -4.93
N VAL A 58 12.71 -0.10 -5.14
CA VAL A 58 12.31 -1.35 -4.49
C VAL A 58 13.16 -2.54 -4.96
N ARG A 59 13.41 -2.67 -6.28
CA ARG A 59 14.09 -3.86 -6.83
C ARG A 59 15.60 -3.82 -6.70
N ARG A 60 16.18 -2.63 -6.66
CA ARG A 60 17.64 -2.41 -6.78
C ARG A 60 18.26 -1.83 -5.52
N TYR A 61 17.48 -1.17 -4.67
CA TYR A 61 17.99 -0.46 -3.49
C TYR A 61 17.20 -0.76 -2.20
N PRO A 62 16.83 -2.02 -1.89
CA PRO A 62 16.05 -2.32 -0.70
C PRO A 62 16.77 -1.96 0.60
N GLU A 63 18.09 -2.14 0.65
CA GLU A 63 18.90 -1.82 1.84
C GLU A 63 18.98 -0.30 2.07
N GLN A 64 19.16 0.49 1.01
CA GLN A 64 19.18 1.94 1.09
C GLN A 64 17.79 2.51 1.42
N LEU A 65 16.71 1.91 0.89
CA LEU A 65 15.34 2.25 1.28
C LEU A 65 15.12 2.05 2.79
N ARG A 66 15.63 0.95 3.35
CA ARG A 66 15.54 0.67 4.79
C ARG A 66 16.40 1.64 5.61
N ALA A 67 17.63 1.90 5.17
CA ALA A 67 18.55 2.80 5.87
C ALA A 67 18.05 4.25 5.89
N ASP A 68 17.32 4.68 4.85
CA ASP A 68 16.80 6.05 4.71
C ASP A 68 15.28 6.13 4.96
N ALA A 69 14.72 5.14 5.66
CA ALA A 69 13.29 4.99 5.87
C ALA A 69 12.65 6.25 6.49
N THR A 70 13.25 6.82 7.53
CA THR A 70 12.72 8.00 8.23
C THR A 70 12.44 9.17 7.28
N ARG A 71 13.31 9.39 6.30
CA ARG A 71 13.18 10.46 5.31
C ARG A 71 12.18 10.11 4.20
N LEU A 72 12.14 8.84 3.80
CA LEU A 72 11.38 8.39 2.64
C LEU A 72 9.92 8.04 2.94
N VAL A 73 9.60 7.57 4.14
CA VAL A 73 8.24 7.15 4.51
C VAL A 73 7.21 8.26 4.21
N PRO A 74 7.41 9.55 4.57
CA PRO A 74 6.45 10.60 4.22
C PRO A 74 6.20 10.73 2.71
N LEU A 75 7.25 10.67 1.90
CA LEU A 75 7.15 10.76 0.43
C LEU A 75 6.41 9.55 -0.16
N LEU A 76 6.61 8.37 0.42
CA LEU A 76 5.93 7.14 0.01
C LEU A 76 4.45 7.14 0.44
N MET A 77 4.14 7.69 1.63
CA MET A 77 2.77 7.88 2.10
C MET A 77 1.97 8.78 1.17
N GLU A 78 2.56 9.86 0.65
CA GLU A 78 1.89 10.70 -0.36
C GLU A 78 1.56 9.94 -1.65
N ARG A 79 2.39 8.94 -2.02
CA ARG A 79 2.16 8.12 -3.21
C ARG A 79 1.08 7.06 -3.04
N LEU A 80 0.58 6.85 -1.82
CA LEU A 80 -0.66 6.08 -1.62
C LEU A 80 -1.89 6.80 -2.18
N LEU A 81 -1.81 8.12 -2.41
CA LEU A 81 -2.85 8.94 -3.01
C LEU A 81 -2.62 9.21 -4.50
N ASP A 82 -1.71 8.48 -5.14
CA ASP A 82 -1.45 8.66 -6.56
C ASP A 82 -2.70 8.37 -7.40
N ALA A 83 -2.87 9.08 -8.51
CA ALA A 83 -3.96 8.83 -9.45
C ALA A 83 -3.74 7.51 -10.22
N ASN A 84 -2.48 7.10 -10.40
CA ASN A 84 -2.13 5.87 -11.07
C ASN A 84 -1.99 4.74 -10.04
N GLY A 85 -2.84 3.71 -10.18
CA GLY A 85 -2.84 2.55 -9.27
C GLY A 85 -1.51 1.80 -9.22
N THR A 86 -0.77 1.74 -10.33
CA THR A 86 0.54 1.07 -10.35
C THR A 86 1.60 1.82 -9.54
N VAL A 87 1.49 3.15 -9.42
CA VAL A 87 2.37 3.95 -8.55
C VAL A 87 2.02 3.68 -7.09
N THR A 88 0.73 3.59 -6.77
CA THR A 88 0.23 3.25 -5.43
C THR A 88 0.75 1.89 -4.97
N ASP A 89 0.67 0.85 -5.83
CA ASP A 89 1.18 -0.49 -5.53
C ASP A 89 2.70 -0.50 -5.26
N ARG A 90 3.45 0.28 -6.04
CA ARG A 90 4.91 0.41 -5.85
C ARG A 90 5.27 1.17 -4.58
N ALA A 91 4.50 2.19 -4.22
CA ALA A 91 4.67 2.92 -2.97
C ALA A 91 4.40 2.02 -1.76
N LEU A 92 3.34 1.21 -1.81
CA LEU A 92 3.05 0.20 -0.79
C LEU A 92 4.20 -0.81 -0.65
N TRP A 93 4.75 -1.30 -1.75
CA TRP A 93 5.91 -2.20 -1.69
C TRP A 93 7.15 -1.51 -1.09
N ALA A 94 7.40 -0.23 -1.42
CA ALA A 94 8.48 0.52 -0.80
C ALA A 94 8.26 0.73 0.72
N LEU A 95 7.04 1.05 1.15
CA LEU A 95 6.69 1.14 2.58
C LEU A 95 6.92 -0.18 3.30
N ASN A 96 6.61 -1.31 2.66
CA ASN A 96 6.92 -2.64 3.18
C ASN A 96 8.41 -2.86 3.45
N ILE A 97 9.27 -2.40 2.53
CA ILE A 97 10.73 -2.52 2.67
C ILE A 97 11.26 -1.64 3.82
N THR A 98 10.66 -0.46 4.03
CA THR A 98 11.05 0.46 5.11
C THR A 98 10.77 -0.10 6.52
N GLY A 99 9.96 -1.15 6.62
CA GLY A 99 9.74 -1.92 7.84
C GLY A 99 8.98 -1.15 8.93
N GLU A 100 9.41 -1.33 10.18
CA GLU A 100 8.78 -0.76 11.38
C GLU A 100 8.60 0.76 11.31
N THR A 101 9.50 1.46 10.61
CA THR A 101 9.47 2.93 10.47
C THR A 101 8.17 3.42 9.84
N ALA A 102 7.54 2.64 8.96
CA ALA A 102 6.28 3.02 8.32
C ALA A 102 5.06 2.86 9.24
N LEU A 103 5.13 1.98 10.25
CA LEU A 103 3.96 1.57 11.03
C LEU A 103 3.28 2.74 11.77
N PRO A 104 3.99 3.63 12.49
CA PRO A 104 3.35 4.76 13.17
C PRO A 104 2.63 5.71 12.21
N GLN A 105 3.20 5.95 11.03
CA GLN A 105 2.60 6.84 10.04
C GLN A 105 1.39 6.20 9.36
N LEU A 106 1.44 4.90 9.06
CA LEU A 106 0.28 4.14 8.56
C LEU A 106 -0.86 4.14 9.57
N LEU A 107 -0.58 3.86 10.85
CA LEU A 107 -1.56 3.90 11.94
C LEU A 107 -2.22 5.28 12.06
N ALA A 108 -1.42 6.35 12.08
CA ALA A 108 -1.94 7.72 12.11
C ALA A 108 -2.81 8.04 10.88
N ALA A 109 -2.37 7.62 9.68
CA ALA A 109 -3.10 7.87 8.45
C ALA A 109 -4.43 7.09 8.35
N THR A 110 -4.60 5.98 9.08
CA THR A 110 -5.91 5.33 9.19
C THR A 110 -6.95 6.19 9.91
N GLU A 111 -6.53 7.18 10.70
CA GLU A 111 -7.38 8.13 11.43
C GLU A 111 -7.44 9.52 10.74
N ASP A 112 -6.90 9.65 9.52
CA ASP A 112 -6.81 10.92 8.80
C ASP A 112 -8.21 11.53 8.52
N PRO A 113 -8.41 12.85 8.60
CA PRO A 113 -9.70 13.46 8.23
C PRO A 113 -10.08 13.24 6.76
N ASN A 114 -9.10 13.04 5.87
CA ASN A 114 -9.34 12.73 4.47
C ASN A 114 -9.71 11.25 4.29
N VAL A 115 -10.96 11.00 3.89
CA VAL A 115 -11.51 9.68 3.58
C VAL A 115 -10.61 8.86 2.64
N ARG A 116 -10.06 9.49 1.59
CA ARG A 116 -9.18 8.81 0.64
C ARG A 116 -7.89 8.35 1.34
N MET A 117 -7.32 9.17 2.22
CA MET A 117 -6.14 8.78 3.00
C MET A 117 -6.47 7.64 3.96
N ARG A 118 -7.58 7.71 4.71
CA ARG A 118 -8.00 6.60 5.59
C ARG A 118 -8.14 5.30 4.82
N LYS A 119 -8.83 5.34 3.67
CA LYS A 119 -9.04 4.16 2.83
C LYS A 119 -7.72 3.55 2.35
N MET A 120 -6.82 4.39 1.81
CA MET A 120 -5.53 3.91 1.30
C MET A 120 -4.62 3.42 2.43
N ALA A 121 -4.58 4.11 3.57
CA ALA A 121 -3.83 3.69 4.75
C ALA A 121 -4.36 2.38 5.35
N THR A 122 -5.69 2.17 5.35
CA THR A 122 -6.33 0.92 5.78
C THR A 122 -5.84 -0.25 4.93
N GLY A 123 -5.90 -0.10 3.60
CA GLY A 123 -5.39 -1.11 2.66
C GLY A 123 -3.88 -1.32 2.76
N ALA A 124 -3.12 -0.25 2.98
CA ALA A 124 -1.67 -0.31 3.12
C ALA A 124 -1.23 -0.97 4.43
N LEU A 125 -1.90 -0.68 5.55
CA LEU A 125 -1.64 -1.28 6.86
C LEU A 125 -1.85 -2.80 6.83
N ALA A 126 -2.96 -3.27 6.24
CA ALA A 126 -3.27 -4.69 6.14
C ALA A 126 -2.26 -5.47 5.30
N ARG A 127 -1.83 -4.89 4.18
CA ARG A 127 -0.82 -5.48 3.27
C ARG A 127 0.62 -5.21 3.71
N ASN A 128 0.81 -4.53 4.83
CA ASN A 128 2.14 -4.27 5.35
C ASN A 128 2.65 -5.52 6.09
N HIS A 129 3.93 -5.90 5.93
CA HIS A 129 4.54 -7.00 6.67
C HIS A 129 4.46 -6.77 8.19
N GLN A 130 4.47 -5.50 8.63
CA GLN A 130 4.28 -5.13 10.03
C GLN A 130 2.90 -5.54 10.58
N MET A 131 1.90 -5.83 9.75
CA MET A 131 0.64 -6.44 10.19
C MET A 131 0.85 -7.78 10.92
N HIS A 132 1.85 -8.57 10.51
CA HIS A 132 2.12 -9.89 11.09
C HIS A 132 3.12 -9.84 12.25
N VAL A 133 3.96 -8.80 12.28
CA VAL A 133 4.98 -8.60 13.34
C VAL A 133 4.41 -7.84 14.53
N ALA A 134 3.58 -6.82 14.26
CA ALA A 134 2.97 -5.94 15.25
C ALA A 134 1.44 -6.07 15.27
N THR A 135 0.92 -7.30 15.09
CA THR A 135 -0.51 -7.61 15.03
C THR A 135 -1.30 -6.99 16.18
N GLU A 136 -0.75 -7.04 17.40
CA GLU A 136 -1.36 -6.50 18.62
C GLU A 136 -1.74 -5.01 18.54
N VAL A 137 -1.05 -4.25 17.69
CA VAL A 137 -1.34 -2.82 17.48
C VAL A 137 -2.04 -2.58 16.13
N ALA A 138 -1.62 -3.29 15.09
CA ALA A 138 -2.12 -3.10 13.74
C ALA A 138 -3.55 -3.64 13.55
N LEU A 139 -3.86 -4.83 14.08
CA LEU A 139 -5.18 -5.45 13.92
C LEU A 139 -6.29 -4.64 14.59
N PRO A 140 -6.16 -4.17 15.86
CA PRO A 140 -7.21 -3.33 16.45
C PRO A 140 -7.48 -2.05 15.65
N ALA A 141 -6.44 -1.40 15.12
CA ALA A 141 -6.59 -0.22 14.28
C ALA A 141 -7.34 -0.54 12.97
N LEU A 142 -6.99 -1.64 12.31
CA LEU A 142 -7.69 -2.10 11.10
C LEU A 142 -9.16 -2.44 11.40
N LEU A 143 -9.42 -3.18 12.49
CA LEU A 143 -10.78 -3.55 12.84
C LEU A 143 -11.65 -2.33 13.20
N ARG A 144 -11.10 -1.25 13.78
CA ARG A 144 -11.86 0.00 14.00
C ARG A 144 -12.42 0.59 12.70
N ARG A 145 -11.77 0.36 11.56
CA ARG A 145 -12.22 0.86 10.25
C ARG A 145 -13.46 0.14 9.72
N LEU A 146 -13.85 -1.00 10.31
CA LEU A 146 -15.15 -1.64 10.05
C LEU A 146 -16.34 -0.75 10.50
N ASP A 147 -16.08 0.19 11.42
CA ASP A 147 -17.06 1.11 11.99
C ASP A 147 -16.87 2.56 11.46
N ASP A 148 -16.10 2.75 10.37
CA ASP A 148 -15.85 4.08 9.79
C ASP A 148 -17.14 4.72 9.26
N GLU A 149 -17.24 6.04 9.33
CA GLU A 149 -18.38 6.80 8.79
C GLU A 149 -18.53 6.62 7.27
N ASP A 150 -17.41 6.50 6.56
CA ASP A 150 -17.38 6.32 5.12
C ASP A 150 -17.50 4.84 4.74
N GLU A 151 -18.48 4.52 3.90
CA GLU A 151 -18.72 3.14 3.47
C GLU A 151 -17.58 2.59 2.60
N GLY A 152 -16.88 3.44 1.85
CA GLY A 152 -15.73 3.02 1.07
C GLY A 152 -14.58 2.55 1.96
N VAL A 153 -14.39 3.18 3.11
CA VAL A 153 -13.43 2.76 4.14
C VAL A 153 -13.89 1.45 4.80
N ARG A 154 -15.17 1.34 5.20
CA ARG A 154 -15.71 0.08 5.77
C ARG A 154 -15.58 -1.09 4.80
N PHE A 155 -15.86 -0.89 3.52
CA PHE A 155 -15.75 -1.92 2.49
C PHE A 155 -14.29 -2.37 2.32
N THR A 156 -13.35 -1.43 2.28
CA THR A 156 -11.92 -1.75 2.26
C THR A 156 -11.53 -2.54 3.50
N ALA A 157 -11.89 -2.08 4.71
CA ALA A 157 -11.59 -2.78 5.95
C ALA A 157 -12.17 -4.21 5.98
N LEU A 158 -13.42 -4.40 5.52
CA LEU A 158 -14.04 -5.73 5.41
C LEU A 158 -13.19 -6.65 4.53
N GLY A 159 -12.81 -6.20 3.34
CA GLY A 159 -11.98 -7.00 2.42
C GLY A 159 -10.61 -7.32 3.00
N GLU A 160 -9.91 -6.31 3.53
CA GLU A 160 -8.58 -6.47 4.13
C GLU A 160 -8.59 -7.42 5.33
N VAL A 161 -9.54 -7.27 6.26
CA VAL A 161 -9.62 -8.13 7.43
C VAL A 161 -10.01 -9.55 7.01
N MET A 162 -10.91 -9.72 6.04
CA MET A 162 -11.22 -11.04 5.49
C MET A 162 -9.97 -11.70 4.91
N ASP A 163 -9.13 -10.96 4.18
CA ASP A 163 -7.87 -11.47 3.61
C ASP A 163 -6.85 -11.90 4.67
N LEU A 164 -6.96 -11.37 5.90
CA LEU A 164 -6.16 -11.75 7.07
C LEU A 164 -6.72 -12.98 7.81
N THR A 165 -7.83 -13.58 7.37
CA THR A 165 -8.44 -14.77 7.99
C THR A 165 -8.23 -16.04 7.15
N PRO A 166 -8.36 -17.24 7.76
CA PRO A 166 -8.31 -18.52 7.03
C PRO A 166 -9.39 -18.71 5.96
N LEU A 167 -10.42 -17.86 5.92
CA LEU A 167 -11.48 -17.91 4.90
C LEU A 167 -11.00 -17.40 3.53
N ARG A 168 -9.79 -16.84 3.44
CA ARG A 168 -9.20 -16.30 2.22
C ARG A 168 -7.81 -16.90 1.97
N PRO A 169 -7.41 -17.08 0.70
CA PRO A 169 -6.24 -17.89 0.34
C PRO A 169 -4.88 -17.16 0.45
N TRP A 170 -4.85 -15.91 0.94
CA TRP A 170 -3.70 -15.00 0.80
C TRP A 170 -2.77 -14.93 2.02
N GLY A 171 -3.02 -15.76 3.03
CA GLY A 171 -2.25 -15.85 4.26
C GLY A 171 -3.02 -15.27 5.44
N SER A 172 -3.32 -16.11 6.42
CA SER A 172 -4.01 -15.70 7.64
C SER A 172 -3.02 -15.15 8.67
N LEU A 173 -3.50 -14.27 9.55
CA LEU A 173 -2.76 -13.90 10.76
C LEU A 173 -2.34 -15.16 11.54
N PRO A 174 -1.17 -15.15 12.20
CA PRO A 174 -0.79 -16.24 13.09
C PRO A 174 -1.68 -16.20 14.34
N GLY A 175 -2.39 -17.29 14.63
CA GLY A 175 -3.27 -17.35 15.80
C GLY A 175 -4.45 -18.30 15.60
N GLY A 176 -5.07 -18.73 16.71
CA GLY A 176 -6.07 -19.80 16.72
C GLY A 176 -7.53 -19.35 16.88
N ASP A 177 -7.80 -18.11 17.25
CA ASP A 177 -9.19 -17.64 17.48
C ASP A 177 -9.55 -16.44 16.60
N PHE A 178 -10.28 -16.73 15.52
CA PHE A 178 -10.83 -15.75 14.59
C PHE A 178 -12.30 -15.44 14.86
N GLU A 179 -12.96 -16.14 15.79
CA GLU A 179 -14.40 -15.98 16.00
C GLU A 179 -14.79 -14.54 16.41
N PRO A 180 -14.04 -13.85 17.30
CA PRO A 180 -14.29 -12.43 17.58
C PRO A 180 -14.19 -11.53 16.35
N ILE A 181 -13.32 -11.86 15.39
CA ILE A 181 -13.16 -11.11 14.13
C ILE A 181 -14.38 -11.36 13.24
N TYR A 182 -14.79 -12.61 13.07
CA TYR A 182 -15.95 -12.97 12.23
C TYR A 182 -17.25 -12.33 12.72
N VAL A 183 -17.47 -12.26 14.04
CA VAL A 183 -18.63 -11.57 14.63
C VAL A 183 -18.68 -10.10 14.21
N ARG A 184 -17.53 -9.42 14.10
CA ARG A 184 -17.44 -8.03 13.65
C ARG A 184 -17.63 -7.87 12.14
N LEU A 185 -17.18 -8.83 11.34
CA LEU A 185 -17.28 -8.77 9.89
C LEU A 185 -18.70 -9.04 9.38
N LEU A 186 -19.45 -9.91 10.07
CA LEU A 186 -20.78 -10.35 9.65
C LEU A 186 -21.76 -9.20 9.36
N PRO A 187 -22.01 -8.23 10.28
CA PRO A 187 -22.96 -7.15 10.01
C PRO A 187 -22.49 -6.23 8.86
N VAL A 188 -21.18 -6.06 8.69
CA VAL A 188 -20.62 -5.25 7.60
C VAL A 188 -20.80 -5.95 6.25
N ALA A 189 -20.55 -7.26 6.18
CA ALA A 189 -20.81 -8.06 4.99
C ALA A 189 -22.30 -8.11 4.64
N GLU A 190 -23.18 -8.23 5.65
CA GLU A 190 -24.63 -8.17 5.46
C GLU A 190 -25.06 -6.83 4.86
N TYR A 191 -24.56 -5.72 5.40
CA TYR A 191 -24.80 -4.37 4.84
C TYR A 191 -24.41 -4.32 3.35
N PHE A 192 -23.19 -4.74 3.00
CA PHE A 192 -22.72 -4.65 1.62
C PHE A 192 -23.42 -5.63 0.68
N SER A 193 -23.83 -6.82 1.13
CA SER A 193 -24.56 -7.79 0.31
C SER A 193 -25.94 -7.30 -0.19
N ARG A 194 -26.49 -6.25 0.45
CA ARG A 194 -27.77 -5.62 0.08
C ARG A 194 -27.58 -4.23 -0.53
N HIS A 195 -26.34 -3.83 -0.81
CA HIS A 195 -26.01 -2.49 -1.27
C HIS A 195 -26.48 -2.25 -2.72
N PRO A 196 -26.98 -1.05 -3.08
CA PRO A 196 -27.43 -0.75 -4.43
C PRO A 196 -26.29 -0.69 -5.47
N ASN A 197 -25.05 -0.44 -5.03
CA ASN A 197 -23.87 -0.52 -5.89
C ASN A 197 -23.56 -2.00 -6.22
N PRO A 198 -23.59 -2.43 -7.49
CA PRO A 198 -23.40 -3.84 -7.85
C PRO A 198 -22.06 -4.43 -7.39
N ASN A 199 -20.98 -3.65 -7.41
CA ASN A 199 -19.67 -4.13 -6.98
C ASN A 199 -19.66 -4.41 -5.46
N TYR A 200 -20.27 -3.52 -4.67
CA TYR A 200 -20.41 -3.76 -3.23
C TYR A 200 -21.33 -4.93 -2.94
N GLN A 201 -22.42 -5.06 -3.69
CA GLN A 201 -23.37 -6.16 -3.55
C GLN A 201 -22.73 -7.51 -3.80
N GLU A 202 -22.03 -7.65 -4.93
CA GLU A 202 -21.38 -8.89 -5.36
C GLU A 202 -20.33 -9.34 -4.33
N TRP A 203 -19.40 -8.45 -4.00
CA TRP A 203 -18.33 -8.76 -3.06
C TRP A 203 -18.84 -8.91 -1.63
N GLY A 204 -19.77 -8.08 -1.18
CA GLY A 204 -20.40 -8.22 0.13
C GLY A 204 -21.13 -9.55 0.28
N GLY A 205 -21.87 -9.98 -0.74
CA GLY A 205 -22.54 -11.27 -0.79
C GLY A 205 -21.56 -12.45 -0.78
N PHE A 206 -20.47 -12.36 -1.55
CA PHE A 206 -19.41 -13.36 -1.55
C PHE A 206 -18.77 -13.52 -0.16
N LEU A 207 -18.39 -12.41 0.48
CA LEU A 207 -17.77 -12.43 1.80
C LEU A 207 -18.75 -12.89 2.89
N LEU A 208 -20.03 -12.49 2.81
CA LEU A 208 -21.07 -12.97 3.72
C LEU A 208 -21.24 -14.48 3.61
N LYS A 209 -21.24 -15.02 2.40
CA LYS A 209 -21.32 -16.47 2.18
C LYS A 209 -20.16 -17.21 2.86
N LEU A 210 -18.92 -16.75 2.67
CA LEU A 210 -17.76 -17.33 3.34
C LEU A 210 -17.89 -17.29 4.87
N LEU A 211 -18.39 -16.18 5.42
CA LEU A 211 -18.62 -16.05 6.85
C LEU A 211 -19.70 -17.02 7.34
N MET A 212 -20.77 -17.26 6.58
CA MET A 212 -21.83 -18.19 6.99
C MET A 212 -21.45 -19.67 6.86
N GLU A 213 -20.46 -19.99 6.02
CA GLU A 213 -20.01 -21.36 5.74
C GLU A 213 -18.74 -21.78 6.53
N ARG A 214 -18.26 -20.91 7.43
CA ARG A 214 -17.01 -21.09 8.20
C ARG A 214 -17.07 -22.18 9.27
#